data_AF-A0A3M2ESL5-F1
#
_entry.id   AF-A0A3M2ESL5-F1
#
_cell.length_a   1.000
_cell.length_b   1.000
_cell.length_c   1.000
_cell.angle_alpha   90.00
_cell.angle_beta   90.00
_cell.angle_gamma   90.00
#
_symmetry.space_group_name_H-M   'P 1'
#
loop_
_entity.id
_entity.type
_entity.pdbx_description
1 polymer ?
#
loop_
_entity_poly.entity_id
_entity_poly.type
_entity_poly.pdbx_seq_one_letter_code
_entity_poly.pdbx_strand_id
1 'polypeptide(L)'
;MEIAPPILPGITFTVAAPPPSEVLPRMDIAAFVGMATCGPLHRPVVVEDAAAFRAIFGPDLALARDPERNETATGLLGPTVEAFFRNGGRRCWVVRVADATAAVTHRFAVPGLYPQDPPALARARCPGSWAAGLRTGAVLHGLGLRPLAFTAAGRPGAPDAVDRLVVQVQEPPGAVLVGDLLRLVFEDGTLLLAAIDAVARTEGRLHLSAASQVFWLQAPPGTAPEAVSDLGPDTLTTIHPTRTEVEALTLRTAERLRFDLLVWDGQALQTRLADLAFDPRHPRAWTRLPDDLALYP
;
A
#
# COMPACT_ATOMS: atom_id res chain seq x y z
N MET A 1 -33.12 -55.11 36.78
CA MET A 1 -31.84 -55.59 36.23
C MET A 1 -32.18 -56.59 35.14
N GLU A 2 -32.33 -56.10 33.91
CA GLU A 2 -32.86 -56.85 32.77
C GLU A 2 -31.68 -57.47 32.01
N ILE A 3 -31.63 -58.80 31.97
CA ILE A 3 -30.54 -59.55 31.35
C ILE A 3 -30.81 -59.58 29.85
N ALA A 4 -29.94 -58.94 29.06
CA ALA A 4 -30.03 -58.97 27.60
C ALA A 4 -29.99 -60.42 27.08
N PRO A 5 -30.79 -60.78 26.08
CA PRO A 5 -30.89 -62.14 25.59
C PRO A 5 -29.55 -62.61 24.98
N PRO A 6 -29.22 -63.91 25.08
CA PRO A 6 -27.96 -64.43 24.58
C PRO A 6 -27.89 -64.31 23.05
N ILE A 7 -26.81 -63.70 22.56
CA ILE A 7 -26.50 -63.64 21.13
C ILE A 7 -26.06 -65.05 20.70
N LEU A 8 -26.91 -65.73 19.93
CA LEU A 8 -26.56 -67.03 19.37
C LEU A 8 -25.47 -66.85 18.29
N PRO A 9 -24.46 -67.74 18.20
CA PRO A 9 -23.49 -67.73 17.11
C PRO A 9 -24.24 -67.89 15.78
N GLY A 10 -24.14 -66.88 14.90
CA GLY A 10 -24.81 -66.87 13.61
C GLY A 10 -24.03 -66.02 12.62
N ILE A 11 -24.13 -66.39 11.33
CA ILE A 11 -23.52 -65.62 10.25
C ILE A 11 -24.58 -64.65 9.73
N THR A 12 -24.33 -63.35 9.87
CA THR A 12 -25.14 -62.29 9.28
C THR A 12 -24.51 -61.82 7.97
N PHE A 13 -25.32 -61.80 6.92
CA PHE A 13 -24.92 -61.23 5.64
C PHE A 13 -25.49 -59.82 5.55
N THR A 14 -24.60 -58.82 5.56
CA THR A 14 -24.97 -57.44 5.23
C THR A 14 -24.55 -57.19 3.79
N VAL A 15 -25.54 -56.98 2.91
CA VAL A 15 -25.27 -56.66 1.51
C VAL A 15 -24.77 -55.21 1.46
N ALA A 16 -23.47 -55.03 1.22
CA ALA A 16 -22.93 -53.74 0.86
C ALA A 16 -23.40 -53.39 -0.56
N ALA A 17 -24.00 -52.21 -0.74
CA ALA A 17 -24.31 -51.73 -2.08
C ALA A 17 -23.02 -51.71 -2.92
N PRO A 18 -23.04 -52.20 -4.18
CA PRO A 18 -21.89 -52.07 -5.06
C PRO A 18 -21.48 -50.60 -5.12
N PRO A 19 -20.17 -50.26 -5.04
CA PRO A 19 -19.74 -48.89 -5.24
C PRO A 19 -20.28 -48.42 -6.60
N PRO A 20 -20.87 -47.22 -6.69
CA PRO A 20 -21.46 -46.73 -7.92
C PRO A 20 -20.40 -46.79 -9.03
N SER A 21 -20.78 -47.35 -10.18
CA SER A 21 -19.88 -47.55 -11.33
C SER A 21 -19.33 -46.23 -11.89
N GLU A 22 -20.00 -45.12 -11.57
CA GLU A 22 -19.63 -43.77 -11.97
C GLU A 22 -19.95 -42.82 -10.81
N VAL A 23 -18.92 -42.29 -10.16
CA VAL A 23 -19.09 -41.16 -9.24
C VAL A 23 -19.25 -39.94 -10.12
N LEU A 24 -20.44 -39.31 -10.12
CA LEU A 24 -20.64 -38.04 -10.82
C LEU A 24 -19.51 -37.08 -10.42
N PRO A 25 -18.82 -36.44 -11.39
CA PRO A 25 -17.74 -35.54 -11.06
C PRO A 25 -18.24 -34.47 -10.11
N ARG A 26 -17.40 -34.09 -9.15
CA ARG A 26 -17.69 -33.03 -8.21
C ARG A 26 -17.98 -31.74 -8.98
N MET A 27 -19.26 -31.38 -9.10
CA MET A 27 -19.72 -30.19 -9.83
C MET A 27 -19.66 -28.92 -8.96
N ASP A 28 -19.15 -29.02 -7.73
CA ASP A 28 -19.03 -27.92 -6.78
C ASP A 28 -17.77 -27.06 -7.00
N ILE A 29 -16.96 -27.38 -8.03
CA ILE A 29 -15.78 -26.64 -8.45
C ILE A 29 -15.87 -26.31 -9.95
N ALA A 30 -15.92 -25.02 -10.28
CA ALA A 30 -16.00 -24.55 -11.68
C ALA A 30 -14.81 -23.67 -12.07
N ALA A 31 -14.64 -23.43 -13.37
CA ALA A 31 -13.77 -22.39 -13.90
C ALA A 31 -14.57 -21.47 -14.81
N PHE A 32 -14.49 -20.16 -14.55
CA PHE A 32 -15.15 -19.12 -15.33
C PHE A 32 -14.10 -18.22 -15.99
N VAL A 33 -14.31 -17.93 -17.27
CA VAL A 33 -13.45 -17.04 -18.05
C VAL A 33 -14.32 -15.94 -18.64
N GLY A 34 -13.94 -14.68 -18.46
CA GLY A 34 -14.73 -13.57 -18.98
C GLY A 34 -14.12 -12.21 -18.70
N MET A 35 -14.77 -11.16 -19.19
CA MET A 35 -14.36 -9.79 -18.94
C MET A 35 -14.87 -9.31 -17.57
N ALA A 36 -14.04 -8.52 -16.87
CA ALA A 36 -14.37 -7.89 -15.60
C ALA A 36 -13.83 -6.46 -15.52
N THR A 37 -14.41 -5.63 -14.66
CA THR A 37 -14.03 -4.21 -14.48
C THR A 37 -12.63 -4.06 -13.90
N CYS A 38 -12.26 -4.93 -12.97
CA CYS A 38 -10.96 -4.92 -12.27
C CYS A 38 -10.52 -6.36 -11.91
N GLY A 39 -9.39 -6.50 -11.21
CA GLY A 39 -8.80 -7.78 -10.82
C GLY A 39 -7.58 -8.19 -11.67
N PRO A 40 -6.85 -9.25 -11.26
CA PRO A 40 -5.72 -9.80 -12.02
C PRO A 40 -6.10 -10.13 -13.47
N LEU A 41 -5.31 -9.63 -14.43
CA LEU A 41 -5.53 -9.90 -15.85
C LEU A 41 -4.84 -11.20 -16.28
N HIS A 42 -5.57 -12.10 -16.94
CA HIS A 42 -5.11 -13.42 -17.42
C HIS A 42 -4.60 -14.37 -16.34
N ARG A 43 -4.94 -14.11 -15.07
CA ARG A 43 -4.52 -14.95 -13.95
C ARG A 43 -5.72 -15.67 -13.33
N PRO A 44 -5.66 -17.00 -13.16
CA PRO A 44 -6.67 -17.74 -12.42
C PRO A 44 -6.65 -17.34 -10.95
N VAL A 45 -7.79 -16.89 -10.43
CA VAL A 45 -7.97 -16.55 -9.02
C VAL A 45 -9.04 -17.45 -8.42
N VAL A 46 -8.74 -18.07 -7.28
CA VAL A 46 -9.72 -18.87 -6.53
C VAL A 46 -10.68 -17.94 -5.79
N VAL A 47 -11.97 -18.23 -5.92
CA VAL A 47 -13.05 -17.55 -5.22
C VAL A 47 -13.97 -18.61 -4.61
N GLU A 48 -14.44 -18.36 -3.39
CA GLU A 48 -15.29 -19.32 -2.64
C GLU A 48 -16.71 -18.82 -2.40
N ASP A 49 -16.99 -17.53 -2.67
CA ASP A 49 -18.33 -16.96 -2.63
C ASP A 49 -18.47 -15.75 -3.56
N ALA A 50 -19.71 -15.29 -3.74
CA ALA A 50 -20.02 -14.13 -4.58
C ALA A 50 -19.43 -12.81 -4.05
N ALA A 51 -19.30 -12.64 -2.73
CA ALA A 51 -18.77 -11.41 -2.14
C ALA A 51 -17.27 -11.28 -2.42
N ALA A 52 -16.52 -12.38 -2.29
CA ALA A 52 -15.12 -12.48 -2.67
C ALA A 52 -14.92 -12.21 -4.16
N PHE A 53 -15.81 -12.70 -5.04
CA PHE A 53 -15.79 -12.33 -6.46
C PHE A 53 -15.89 -10.81 -6.63
N ARG A 54 -16.89 -10.17 -6.01
CA ARG A 54 -17.13 -8.72 -6.12
C ARG A 54 -15.99 -7.89 -5.54
N ALA A 55 -15.37 -8.34 -4.45
CA ALA A 55 -14.22 -7.66 -3.85
C ALA A 55 -13.00 -7.62 -4.79
N ILE A 56 -12.78 -8.69 -5.58
CA ILE A 56 -11.61 -8.82 -6.46
C ILE A 56 -11.88 -8.22 -7.83
N PHE A 57 -12.99 -8.60 -8.45
CA PHE A 57 -13.32 -8.33 -9.86
C PHE A 57 -14.28 -7.16 -10.06
N GLY A 58 -14.85 -6.62 -8.98
CA GLY A 58 -15.65 -5.41 -8.99
C GLY A 58 -17.10 -5.60 -9.44
N PRO A 59 -17.81 -4.49 -9.74
CA PRO A 59 -19.17 -4.53 -10.25
C PRO A 59 -19.22 -5.08 -11.69
N ASP A 60 -20.43 -5.32 -12.18
CA ASP A 60 -20.64 -5.79 -13.55
C ASP A 60 -20.09 -4.80 -14.57
N LEU A 61 -19.34 -5.33 -15.53
CA LEU A 61 -18.71 -4.54 -16.57
C LEU A 61 -19.78 -3.99 -17.51
N ALA A 62 -19.97 -2.66 -17.52
CA ALA A 62 -20.74 -2.00 -18.56
C ALA A 62 -20.03 -2.14 -19.92
N LEU A 63 -20.74 -2.65 -20.93
CA LEU A 63 -20.20 -2.91 -22.27
C LEU A 63 -20.66 -1.85 -23.27
N ALA A 64 -21.97 -1.66 -23.40
CA ALA A 64 -22.55 -0.75 -24.38
C ALA A 64 -23.91 -0.23 -23.90
N ARG A 65 -24.28 0.97 -24.35
CA ARG A 65 -25.65 1.49 -24.18
C ARG A 65 -26.52 0.95 -25.32
N ASP A 66 -27.62 0.28 -24.97
CA ASP A 66 -28.70 -0.05 -25.89
C ASP A 66 -29.60 1.19 -26.06
N PRO A 67 -29.61 1.82 -27.25
CA PRO A 67 -30.38 3.04 -27.48
C PRO A 67 -31.89 2.79 -27.57
N GLU A 68 -32.32 1.58 -27.96
CA GLU A 68 -33.73 1.24 -28.11
C GLU A 68 -34.38 0.97 -26.75
N ARG A 69 -33.66 0.25 -25.88
CA ARG A 69 -34.12 -0.07 -24.52
C ARG A 69 -33.79 1.01 -23.49
N ASN A 70 -32.92 1.96 -23.85
CA ASN A 70 -32.35 2.94 -22.93
C ASN A 70 -31.70 2.28 -21.69
N GLU A 71 -31.02 1.15 -21.93
CA GLU A 71 -30.38 0.32 -20.91
C GLU A 71 -28.88 0.15 -21.20
N THR A 72 -28.08 -0.13 -20.19
CA THR A 72 -26.66 -0.43 -20.38
C THR A 72 -26.47 -1.94 -20.33
N ALA A 73 -26.03 -2.55 -21.43
CA ALA A 73 -25.67 -3.95 -21.48
C ALA A 73 -24.42 -4.20 -20.62
N THR A 74 -24.46 -5.26 -19.80
CA THR A 74 -23.38 -5.63 -18.89
C THR A 74 -22.77 -6.99 -19.24
N GLY A 75 -21.53 -7.21 -18.81
CA GLY A 75 -20.85 -8.50 -18.90
C GLY A 75 -21.49 -9.54 -17.99
N LEU A 76 -21.54 -10.79 -18.47
CA LEU A 76 -22.24 -11.89 -17.78
C LEU A 76 -21.36 -12.67 -16.77
N LEU A 77 -20.07 -12.33 -16.64
CA LEU A 77 -19.16 -13.06 -15.75
C LEU A 77 -19.64 -13.03 -14.30
N GLY A 78 -19.96 -11.84 -13.77
CA GLY A 78 -20.44 -11.68 -12.40
C GLY A 78 -21.74 -12.42 -12.10
N PRO A 79 -22.82 -12.20 -12.89
CA PRO A 79 -24.08 -12.92 -12.70
C PRO A 79 -23.94 -14.44 -12.83
N THR A 80 -23.03 -14.93 -13.68
CA THR A 80 -22.79 -16.38 -13.84
C THR A 80 -22.12 -16.98 -12.59
N VAL A 81 -21.11 -16.30 -12.04
CA VAL A 81 -20.42 -16.71 -10.81
C VAL A 81 -21.39 -16.69 -9.62
N GLU A 82 -22.21 -15.65 -9.51
CA GLU A 82 -23.26 -15.56 -8.49
C GLU A 82 -24.30 -16.68 -8.61
N ALA A 83 -24.76 -16.96 -9.83
CA ALA A 83 -25.68 -18.06 -10.07
C ALA A 83 -25.05 -19.41 -9.69
N PHE A 84 -23.76 -19.63 -9.98
CA PHE A 84 -23.05 -20.85 -9.59
C PHE A 84 -23.07 -21.06 -8.07
N PHE A 85 -22.69 -20.05 -7.28
CA PHE A 85 -22.71 -20.15 -5.82
C PHE A 85 -24.13 -20.33 -5.28
N ARG A 86 -25.12 -19.63 -5.85
CA ARG A 86 -26.54 -19.79 -5.48
C ARG A 86 -27.07 -21.20 -5.74
N ASN A 87 -26.51 -21.92 -6.73
CA ASN A 87 -26.87 -23.30 -7.06
C ASN A 87 -26.03 -24.36 -6.31
N GLY A 88 -25.29 -23.97 -5.26
CA GLY A 88 -24.53 -24.91 -4.43
C GLY A 88 -23.08 -25.12 -4.84
N GLY A 89 -22.56 -24.29 -5.76
CA GLY A 89 -21.12 -24.19 -6.00
C GLY A 89 -20.36 -23.82 -4.72
N ARG A 90 -19.19 -24.41 -4.50
CA ARG A 90 -18.38 -24.17 -3.27
C ARG A 90 -17.09 -23.42 -3.55
N ARG A 91 -16.59 -23.50 -4.78
CA ARG A 91 -15.36 -22.84 -5.21
C ARG A 91 -15.39 -22.65 -6.71
N CYS A 92 -14.86 -21.55 -7.22
CA CYS A 92 -14.55 -21.44 -8.64
C CYS A 92 -13.22 -20.74 -8.88
N TRP A 93 -12.59 -21.09 -9.99
CA TRP A 93 -11.49 -20.33 -10.56
C TRP A 93 -12.05 -19.29 -11.50
N VAL A 94 -11.62 -18.05 -11.37
CA VAL A 94 -12.03 -16.96 -12.26
C VAL A 94 -10.80 -16.44 -12.99
N VAL A 95 -10.88 -16.40 -14.31
CA VAL A 95 -9.85 -15.82 -15.18
C VAL A 95 -10.46 -14.61 -15.87
N ARG A 96 -10.01 -13.42 -15.47
CA ARG A 96 -10.36 -12.19 -16.19
C ARG A 96 -9.57 -12.13 -17.50
N VAL A 97 -10.24 -11.84 -18.59
CA VAL A 97 -9.63 -11.65 -19.91
C VAL A 97 -9.93 -10.26 -20.47
N ALA A 98 -8.96 -9.69 -21.16
CA ALA A 98 -9.04 -8.47 -21.96
C ALA A 98 -7.87 -8.49 -22.98
N ASP A 99 -7.81 -7.54 -23.90
CA ASP A 99 -6.61 -7.35 -24.72
C ASP A 99 -5.49 -6.78 -23.83
N ALA A 100 -4.43 -7.57 -23.60
CA ALA A 100 -3.29 -7.18 -22.78
C ALA A 100 -2.49 -6.00 -23.35
N THR A 101 -2.55 -5.77 -24.66
CA THR A 101 -1.85 -4.65 -25.33
C THR A 101 -2.63 -3.34 -25.22
N ALA A 102 -3.96 -3.42 -25.08
CA ALA A 102 -4.84 -2.26 -24.91
C ALA A 102 -5.19 -1.99 -23.43
N ALA A 103 -4.92 -2.92 -22.52
CA ALA A 103 -5.23 -2.77 -21.10
C ALA A 103 -4.31 -1.74 -20.42
N VAL A 104 -4.89 -0.60 -20.01
CA VAL A 104 -4.14 0.50 -19.37
C VAL A 104 -4.31 0.49 -17.85
N THR A 105 -3.20 0.72 -17.14
CA THR A 105 -3.22 0.98 -15.69
C THR A 105 -3.20 2.49 -15.44
N HIS A 106 -4.22 3.00 -14.76
CA HIS A 106 -4.31 4.41 -14.40
C HIS A 106 -3.20 4.81 -13.41
N ARG A 107 -2.70 6.03 -13.57
CA ARG A 107 -1.73 6.68 -12.69
C ARG A 107 -2.31 8.01 -12.20
N PHE A 108 -2.01 8.35 -10.96
CA PHE A 108 -2.56 9.51 -10.27
C PHE A 108 -1.44 10.31 -9.63
N ALA A 109 -1.38 11.61 -9.88
CA ALA A 109 -0.50 12.48 -9.11
C ALA A 109 -0.95 12.49 -7.64
N VAL A 110 -0.01 12.43 -6.71
CA VAL A 110 -0.32 12.55 -5.27
C VAL A 110 -0.18 14.02 -4.88
N PRO A 111 -1.28 14.71 -4.51
CA PRO A 111 -1.19 16.11 -4.11
C PRO A 111 -0.27 16.30 -2.90
N GLY A 112 0.45 17.42 -2.86
CA GLY A 112 1.34 17.74 -1.74
C GLY A 112 2.64 16.93 -1.68
N LEU A 113 2.83 15.92 -2.55
CA LEU A 113 4.16 15.41 -2.83
C LEU A 113 4.84 16.33 -3.82
N TYR A 114 6.02 16.80 -3.43
CA TYR A 114 6.83 17.62 -4.31
C TYR A 114 7.15 16.84 -5.60
N PRO A 115 6.74 17.33 -6.78
CA PRO A 115 7.04 16.64 -8.04
C PRO A 115 8.54 16.81 -8.31
N GLN A 116 9.29 15.72 -8.15
CA GLN A 116 10.51 15.57 -8.95
C GLN A 116 10.08 15.38 -10.41
N ASP A 117 10.94 15.65 -11.38
CA ASP A 117 10.66 15.24 -12.76
C ASP A 117 11.22 13.81 -12.95
N PRO A 118 10.38 12.77 -13.09
CA PRO A 118 8.91 12.77 -13.23
C PRO A 118 8.14 12.77 -11.90
N PRO A 119 6.89 13.30 -11.88
CA PRO A 119 6.12 13.50 -10.65
C PRO A 119 5.87 12.20 -9.88
N ALA A 120 5.64 12.32 -8.57
CA ALA A 120 5.25 11.21 -7.72
C ALA A 120 3.84 10.69 -8.11
N LEU A 121 3.82 9.60 -8.88
CA LEU A 121 2.58 8.99 -9.38
C LEU A 121 2.22 7.71 -8.60
N ALA A 122 1.05 7.70 -7.97
CA ALA A 122 0.39 6.50 -7.50
C ALA A 122 -0.20 5.73 -8.68
N ARG A 123 -0.23 4.40 -8.59
CA ARG A 123 -0.74 3.52 -9.64
C ARG A 123 -1.99 2.78 -9.15
N ALA A 124 -2.99 2.62 -10.02
CA ALA A 124 -4.11 1.73 -9.75
C ALA A 124 -3.62 0.27 -9.55
N ARG A 125 -4.30 -0.51 -8.72
CA ARG A 125 -3.88 -1.89 -8.40
C ARG A 125 -3.89 -2.85 -9.60
N CYS A 126 -4.65 -2.55 -10.65
CA CYS A 126 -4.72 -3.34 -11.87
C CYS A 126 -5.22 -2.52 -13.07
N PRO A 127 -4.97 -2.98 -14.31
CA PRO A 127 -5.52 -2.36 -15.51
C PRO A 127 -7.05 -2.38 -15.55
N GLY A 128 -7.65 -1.38 -16.19
CA GLY A 128 -9.08 -1.33 -16.48
C GLY A 128 -9.72 0.03 -16.19
N SER A 129 -10.91 0.22 -16.75
CA SER A 129 -11.68 1.47 -16.67
C SER A 129 -12.25 1.78 -15.28
N TRP A 130 -12.24 0.80 -14.36
CA TRP A 130 -12.73 0.96 -12.99
C TRP A 130 -12.08 2.13 -12.25
N ALA A 131 -10.84 2.48 -12.62
CA ALA A 131 -10.07 3.52 -11.96
C ALA A 131 -10.21 4.90 -12.63
N ALA A 132 -10.90 5.02 -13.77
CA ALA A 132 -10.95 6.26 -14.55
C ALA A 132 -11.61 7.44 -13.82
N GLY A 133 -12.61 7.14 -12.98
CA GLY A 133 -13.31 8.13 -12.16
C GLY A 133 -12.56 8.52 -10.88
N LEU A 134 -11.53 7.77 -10.48
CA LEU A 134 -10.89 7.95 -9.19
C LEU A 134 -10.03 9.22 -9.14
N ARG A 135 -9.93 9.79 -7.94
CA ARG A 135 -9.06 10.93 -7.63
C ARG A 135 -8.29 10.66 -6.34
N THR A 136 -7.12 11.26 -6.21
CA THR A 136 -6.23 11.11 -5.06
C THR A 136 -6.15 12.39 -4.25
N GLY A 137 -6.11 12.24 -2.93
CA GLY A 137 -5.73 13.30 -1.98
C GLY A 137 -4.68 12.78 -1.02
N ALA A 138 -3.97 13.66 -0.33
CA ALA A 138 -2.99 13.28 0.67
C ALA A 138 -3.17 14.10 1.94
N VAL A 139 -2.94 13.47 3.09
CA VAL A 139 -2.88 14.14 4.38
C VAL A 139 -1.54 13.82 5.02
N LEU A 140 -0.73 14.86 5.27
CA LEU A 140 0.55 14.72 5.94
C LEU A 140 0.35 14.72 7.46
N HIS A 141 1.01 13.77 8.13
CA HIS A 141 1.05 13.62 9.57
C HIS A 141 2.48 13.79 10.06
N GLY A 142 2.67 14.66 11.06
CA GLY A 142 3.92 14.78 11.81
C GLY A 142 3.74 14.22 13.20
N LEU A 143 4.53 13.21 13.56
CA LEU A 143 4.61 12.73 14.94
C LEU A 143 5.83 13.34 15.61
N GLY A 144 5.62 14.18 16.61
CA GLY A 144 6.69 14.76 17.41
C GLY A 144 7.53 13.69 18.10
N LEU A 145 8.84 13.81 17.96
CA LEU A 145 9.85 13.03 18.67
C LEU A 145 10.40 13.88 19.81
N ARG A 146 10.99 13.25 20.82
CA ARG A 146 11.76 13.93 21.88
C ARG A 146 13.25 13.98 21.51
N PRO A 147 13.73 15.01 20.78
CA PRO A 147 15.14 15.12 20.44
C PRO A 147 15.98 15.38 21.68
N LEU A 148 17.18 14.81 21.70
CA LEU A 148 18.18 15.00 22.73
C LEU A 148 19.41 15.73 22.18
N ALA A 149 19.86 15.35 20.98
CA ALA A 149 21.02 15.95 20.33
C ALA A 149 20.95 15.76 18.81
N PHE A 150 21.62 16.64 18.09
CA PHE A 150 21.84 16.55 16.65
C PHE A 150 23.33 16.78 16.39
N THR A 151 23.96 15.89 15.63
CA THR A 151 25.39 15.98 15.34
C THR A 151 25.67 15.52 13.91
N ALA A 152 26.75 16.02 13.31
CA ALA A 152 27.33 15.44 12.11
C ALA A 152 28.45 14.45 12.47
N ALA A 153 28.49 13.32 11.78
CA ALA A 153 29.60 12.39 11.76
C ALA A 153 30.37 12.55 10.45
N GLY A 154 31.69 12.73 10.55
CA GLY A 154 32.58 12.85 9.41
C GLY A 154 33.28 11.54 9.06
N ARG A 155 33.84 11.49 7.84
CA ARG A 155 34.67 10.36 7.40
C ARG A 155 36.06 10.43 8.06
N PRO A 156 36.64 9.30 8.50
CA PRO A 156 38.03 9.28 8.96
C PRO A 156 38.98 9.88 7.92
N GLY A 157 39.79 10.85 8.31
CA GLY A 157 40.75 11.54 7.43
C GLY A 157 40.21 12.79 6.70
N ALA A 158 38.93 13.14 6.88
CA ALA A 158 38.34 14.39 6.37
C ALA A 158 37.55 15.09 7.49
N PRO A 159 38.21 15.87 8.37
CA PRO A 159 37.63 16.36 9.63
C PRO A 159 36.38 17.23 9.45
N ASP A 160 36.32 18.01 8.37
CA ASP A 160 35.22 18.95 8.10
C ASP A 160 34.15 18.41 7.15
N ALA A 161 34.36 17.23 6.55
CA ALA A 161 33.39 16.62 5.65
C ALA A 161 32.29 15.93 6.45
N VAL A 162 31.03 16.24 6.13
CA VAL A 162 29.87 15.52 6.69
C VAL A 162 29.60 14.28 5.85
N ASP A 163 29.79 13.11 6.44
CA ASP A 163 29.43 11.82 5.83
C ASP A 163 28.01 11.41 6.22
N ARG A 164 27.61 11.71 7.45
CA ARG A 164 26.36 11.26 8.04
C ARG A 164 25.83 12.24 9.07
N LEU A 165 24.52 12.42 9.10
CA LEU A 165 23.83 13.12 10.17
C LEU A 165 23.32 12.13 11.20
N VAL A 166 23.42 12.48 12.48
CA VAL A 166 22.96 11.67 13.60
C VAL A 166 22.03 12.49 14.47
N VAL A 167 20.78 12.03 14.60
CA VAL A 167 19.79 12.58 15.54
C VAL A 167 19.65 11.60 16.70
N GLN A 168 19.83 12.08 17.93
CA GLN A 168 19.55 11.32 19.13
C GLN A 168 18.14 11.66 19.63
N VAL A 169 17.30 10.65 19.85
CA VAL A 169 15.94 10.82 20.38
C VAL A 169 15.66 9.89 21.56
N GLN A 170 14.76 10.30 22.44
CA GLN A 170 14.27 9.51 23.57
C GLN A 170 12.94 8.85 23.21
N GLU A 171 12.96 7.76 22.45
CA GLU A 171 11.73 7.05 22.03
C GLU A 171 11.78 5.54 22.29
N PRO A 172 10.61 4.87 22.41
CA PRO A 172 10.60 3.43 22.61
C PRO A 172 11.13 2.69 21.37
N PRO A 173 11.61 1.44 21.54
CA PRO A 173 12.03 0.61 20.41
C PRO A 173 10.92 0.46 19.37
N GLY A 174 11.27 0.57 18.09
CA GLY A 174 10.31 0.46 16.98
C GLY A 174 9.51 1.74 16.70
N ALA A 175 9.68 2.80 17.49
CA ALA A 175 9.05 4.10 17.21
C ALA A 175 9.58 4.77 15.93
N VAL A 176 10.82 4.47 15.54
CA VAL A 176 11.43 4.93 14.28
C VAL A 176 12.10 3.74 13.60
N LEU A 177 11.90 3.64 12.29
CA LEU A 177 12.40 2.57 11.44
C LEU A 177 13.30 3.13 10.33
N VAL A 178 14.11 2.26 9.73
CA VAL A 178 14.84 2.61 8.50
C VAL A 178 13.83 2.99 7.40
N GLY A 179 14.11 4.07 6.69
CA GLY A 179 13.24 4.68 5.69
C GLY A 179 12.18 5.65 6.26
N ASP A 180 12.17 5.91 7.57
CA ASP A 180 11.40 7.04 8.11
C ASP A 180 11.95 8.37 7.58
N LEU A 181 11.05 9.30 7.25
CA LEU A 181 11.42 10.68 6.90
C LEU A 181 11.29 11.54 8.14
N LEU A 182 12.39 12.20 8.54
CA LEU A 182 12.37 13.18 9.62
C LEU A 182 12.28 14.61 9.08
N ARG A 183 11.49 15.44 9.76
CA ARG A 183 11.51 16.89 9.66
C ARG A 183 12.14 17.45 10.93
N LEU A 184 13.31 18.04 10.77
CA LEU A 184 14.03 18.73 11.84
C LEU A 184 13.92 20.23 11.61
N VAL A 185 13.59 20.98 12.66
CA VAL A 185 13.55 22.44 12.64
C VAL A 185 14.54 22.95 13.68
N PHE A 186 15.38 23.89 13.28
CA PHE A 186 16.41 24.51 14.11
C PHE A 186 15.98 25.89 14.60
N GLU A 187 16.64 26.40 15.64
CA GLU A 187 16.31 27.70 16.26
C GLU A 187 16.49 28.90 15.31
N ASP A 188 17.41 28.80 14.35
CA ASP A 188 17.67 29.82 13.33
C ASP A 188 16.63 29.83 12.20
N GLY A 189 15.63 28.95 12.26
CA GLY A 189 14.59 28.78 11.24
C GLY A 189 14.97 27.82 10.12
N THR A 190 16.16 27.23 10.15
CA THR A 190 16.59 26.20 9.20
C THR A 190 15.74 24.94 9.38
N LEU A 191 15.34 24.34 8.27
CA LEU A 191 14.56 23.11 8.20
C LEU A 191 15.33 22.04 7.41
N LEU A 192 15.29 20.82 7.92
CA LEU A 192 16.00 19.69 7.34
C LEU A 192 15.06 18.49 7.19
N LEU A 193 15.01 17.96 5.97
CA LEU A 193 14.32 16.70 5.65
C LEU A 193 15.35 15.60 5.40
N ALA A 194 15.29 14.53 6.17
CA ALA A 194 16.23 13.42 6.09
C ALA A 194 15.57 12.05 6.20
N ALA A 195 15.85 11.17 5.24
CA ALA A 195 15.41 9.79 5.28
C ALA A 195 16.41 8.92 6.06
N ILE A 196 15.93 8.21 7.08
CA ILE A 196 16.76 7.40 7.96
C ILE A 196 17.33 6.19 7.24
N ASP A 197 18.65 6.01 7.29
CA ASP A 197 19.37 4.88 6.70
C ASP A 197 19.75 3.79 7.72
N ALA A 198 19.93 4.18 8.99
CA ALA A 198 20.25 3.27 10.08
C ALA A 198 19.67 3.76 11.42
N VAL A 199 19.29 2.80 12.26
CA VAL A 199 18.81 3.04 13.64
C VAL A 199 19.66 2.19 14.57
N ALA A 200 20.38 2.83 15.49
CA ALA A 200 21.14 2.17 16.54
C ALA A 200 20.60 2.56 17.92
N ARG A 201 20.85 1.71 18.92
CA ARG A 201 20.45 1.98 20.30
C ARG A 201 21.65 1.91 21.23
N THR A 202 21.85 2.97 22.00
CA THR A 202 22.93 3.08 22.97
C THR A 202 22.37 3.74 24.22
N GLU A 203 22.62 3.17 25.41
CA GLU A 203 22.18 3.75 26.69
C GLU A 203 20.68 4.13 26.76
N GLY A 204 19.82 3.34 26.10
CA GLY A 204 18.38 3.60 26.09
C GLY A 204 17.90 4.70 25.13
N ARG A 205 18.81 5.31 24.35
CA ARG A 205 18.53 6.34 23.33
C ARG A 205 18.59 5.74 21.93
N LEU A 206 17.82 6.30 21.00
CA LEU A 206 17.92 5.95 19.59
C LEU A 206 18.86 6.93 18.87
N HIS A 207 19.81 6.38 18.13
CA HIS A 207 20.69 7.11 17.23
C HIS A 207 20.20 6.87 15.80
N LEU A 208 19.62 7.90 15.21
CA LEU A 208 19.03 7.88 13.88
C LEU A 208 20.04 8.47 12.90
N SER A 209 20.48 7.67 11.95
CA SER A 209 21.45 8.08 10.93
C SER A 209 20.76 8.38 9.62
N ALA A 210 21.24 9.39 8.89
CA ALA A 210 20.85 9.66 7.51
C ALA A 210 22.09 9.99 6.66
N ALA A 211 22.18 9.40 5.48
CA ALA A 211 23.20 9.66 4.46
C ALA A 211 22.69 10.63 3.39
N SER A 212 23.64 11.29 2.70
CA SER A 212 23.68 12.05 1.42
C SER A 212 22.43 12.62 0.70
N GLN A 213 21.20 12.27 1.03
CA GLN A 213 19.96 12.84 0.49
C GLN A 213 19.23 13.62 1.58
N VAL A 214 19.90 14.66 2.07
CA VAL A 214 19.37 15.57 3.07
C VAL A 214 19.05 16.88 2.37
N PHE A 215 17.81 17.32 2.51
CA PHE A 215 17.38 18.60 1.96
C PHE A 215 17.39 19.64 3.07
N TRP A 216 18.13 20.72 2.85
CA TRP A 216 18.22 21.86 3.74
C TRP A 216 17.40 23.00 3.15
N LEU A 217 16.52 23.57 3.96
CA LEU A 217 15.71 24.72 3.60
C LEU A 217 15.92 25.80 4.64
N GLN A 218 16.40 26.96 4.21
CA GLN A 218 16.50 28.13 5.07
C GLN A 218 15.30 29.04 4.78
N ALA A 219 14.36 29.13 5.70
CA ALA A 219 13.25 30.07 5.58
C ALA A 219 13.72 31.47 6.01
N PRO A 220 13.37 32.55 5.27
CA PRO A 220 13.63 33.90 5.73
C PRO A 220 13.00 34.16 7.12
N PRO A 221 13.67 34.88 8.03
CA PRO A 221 13.08 35.22 9.33
C PRO A 221 11.77 35.99 9.14
N GLY A 222 10.66 35.43 9.65
CA GLY A 222 9.36 36.12 9.72
C GLY A 222 8.24 35.58 8.82
N THR A 223 8.52 34.64 7.92
CA THR A 223 7.48 34.00 7.11
C THR A 223 7.34 32.54 7.54
N ALA A 224 6.24 32.21 8.21
CA ALA A 224 5.86 30.79 8.30
C ALA A 224 5.64 30.30 6.86
N PRO A 225 6.28 29.22 6.40
CA PRO A 225 5.97 28.70 5.07
C PRO A 225 4.47 28.36 5.04
N GLU A 226 3.70 29.10 4.26
CA GLU A 226 2.27 28.86 4.06
C GLU A 226 2.13 27.57 3.27
N ALA A 227 2.17 26.45 4.01
CA ALA A 227 2.17 25.09 3.49
C ALA A 227 3.41 24.67 2.66
N VAL A 228 3.63 23.35 2.65
CA VAL A 228 4.69 22.69 1.86
C VAL A 228 4.52 22.94 0.34
N SER A 229 3.36 23.43 -0.10
CA SER A 229 3.05 23.78 -1.48
C SER A 229 3.83 24.98 -2.03
N ASP A 230 4.33 25.86 -1.17
CA ASP A 230 5.12 27.03 -1.60
C ASP A 230 6.60 26.71 -1.79
N LEU A 231 7.02 25.49 -1.44
CA LEU A 231 8.37 25.01 -1.67
C LEU A 231 8.52 24.58 -3.15
N GLY A 232 8.84 25.53 -4.02
CA GLY A 232 9.24 25.25 -5.41
C GLY A 232 10.63 24.60 -5.51
N PRO A 233 11.03 24.08 -6.69
CA PRO A 233 12.34 23.46 -6.89
C PRO A 233 13.46 24.44 -6.55
N ASP A 234 13.24 25.70 -6.89
CA ASP A 234 14.17 26.80 -6.70
C ASP A 234 14.31 27.21 -5.22
N THR A 235 13.42 26.74 -4.33
CA THR A 235 13.52 26.95 -2.88
C THR A 235 14.18 25.77 -2.15
N LEU A 236 14.31 24.61 -2.82
CA LEU A 236 14.97 23.42 -2.29
C LEU A 236 16.44 23.44 -2.69
N THR A 237 17.30 23.96 -1.80
CA THR A 237 18.75 23.88 -2.01
C THR A 237 19.29 22.63 -1.35
N THR A 238 19.92 21.74 -2.13
CA THR A 238 20.76 20.70 -1.53
C THR A 238 22.07 21.36 -1.12
N ILE A 239 22.21 21.63 0.17
CA ILE A 239 23.44 22.19 0.73
C ILE A 239 24.30 21.02 1.20
N HIS A 240 25.61 21.08 0.95
CA HIS A 240 26.62 20.21 1.53
C HIS A 240 27.32 20.96 2.67
N PRO A 241 26.69 21.11 3.85
CA PRO A 241 27.28 21.89 4.93
C PRO A 241 28.53 21.20 5.45
N THR A 242 29.47 22.01 5.90
CA THR A 242 30.63 21.55 6.68
C THR A 242 30.17 21.04 8.04
N ARG A 243 30.98 20.18 8.66
CA ARG A 243 30.67 19.62 9.98
C ARG A 243 30.45 20.71 11.03
N THR A 244 31.25 21.76 11.01
CA THR A 244 31.17 22.91 11.92
C THR A 244 29.85 23.66 11.79
N GLU A 245 29.36 23.85 10.55
CA GLU A 245 28.06 24.50 10.32
C GLU A 245 26.91 23.67 10.88
N VAL A 246 26.96 22.34 10.72
CA VAL A 246 25.94 21.44 11.28
C VAL A 246 25.98 21.41 12.80
N GLU A 247 27.17 21.36 13.40
CA GLU A 247 27.35 21.32 14.87
C GLU A 247 26.98 22.64 15.55
N ALA A 248 26.97 23.76 14.82
CA ALA A 248 26.51 25.05 15.32
C ALA A 248 24.98 25.15 15.46
N LEU A 249 24.23 24.25 14.81
CA LEU A 249 22.77 24.30 14.81
C LEU A 249 22.18 23.73 16.10
N THR A 250 21.23 24.47 16.66
CA THR A 250 20.46 24.02 17.83
C THR A 250 19.11 23.50 17.38
N LEU A 251 18.89 22.19 17.55
CA LEU A 251 17.64 21.52 17.16
C LEU A 251 16.48 21.95 18.06
N ARG A 252 15.43 22.52 17.46
CA ARG A 252 14.23 23.01 18.14
C ARG A 252 13.12 21.96 18.18
N THR A 253 12.80 21.36 17.04
CA THR A 253 11.81 20.26 16.95
C THR A 253 12.28 19.16 16.02
N ALA A 254 11.85 17.94 16.30
CA ALA A 254 12.04 16.79 15.44
C ALA A 254 10.73 16.05 15.30
N GLU A 255 10.32 15.76 14.07
CA GLU A 255 9.09 15.04 13.76
C GLU A 255 9.35 13.93 12.77
N ARG A 256 8.69 12.80 12.96
CA ARG A 256 8.61 11.72 11.98
C ARG A 256 7.40 11.96 11.08
N LEU A 257 7.63 12.07 9.78
CA LEU A 257 6.60 12.31 8.79
C LEU A 257 6.03 11.00 8.22
N ARG A 258 4.71 10.94 8.15
CA ARG A 258 3.91 9.92 7.47
C ARG A 258 2.80 10.59 6.71
N PHE A 259 2.19 9.90 5.76
CA PHE A 259 1.00 10.45 5.10
C PHE A 259 -0.04 9.38 4.83
N ASP A 260 -1.27 9.83 4.68
CA ASP A 260 -2.36 8.99 4.21
C ASP A 260 -2.69 9.33 2.78
N LEU A 261 -2.83 8.30 1.94
CA LEU A 261 -3.35 8.44 0.59
C LEU A 261 -4.87 8.21 0.60
N LEU A 262 -5.61 9.24 0.26
CA LEU A 262 -7.06 9.23 0.14
C LEU A 262 -7.45 8.96 -1.31
N VAL A 263 -8.41 8.05 -1.52
CA VAL A 263 -8.95 7.73 -2.84
C VAL A 263 -10.44 8.05 -2.86
N TRP A 264 -10.83 8.90 -3.81
CA TRP A 264 -12.18 9.42 -3.95
C TRP A 264 -12.79 8.96 -5.26
N ASP A 265 -14.11 8.76 -5.25
CA ASP A 265 -14.95 8.63 -6.45
C ASP A 265 -16.09 9.63 -6.34
N GLY A 266 -16.09 10.63 -7.23
CA GLY A 266 -16.92 11.82 -7.08
C GLY A 266 -16.66 12.53 -5.74
N GLN A 267 -17.67 12.53 -4.86
CA GLN A 267 -17.59 13.12 -3.51
C GLN A 267 -17.44 12.07 -2.40
N ALA A 268 -17.45 10.77 -2.74
CA ALA A 268 -17.36 9.70 -1.78
C ALA A 268 -15.91 9.27 -1.57
N LEU A 269 -15.47 9.20 -0.30
CA LEU A 269 -14.19 8.61 0.05
C LEU A 269 -14.31 7.08 -0.06
N GLN A 270 -13.64 6.50 -1.06
CA GLN A 270 -13.68 5.06 -1.32
C GLN A 270 -12.71 4.30 -0.42
N THR A 271 -11.49 4.82 -0.27
CA THR A 271 -10.49 4.20 0.61
C THR A 271 -9.49 5.21 1.15
N ARG A 272 -8.89 4.86 2.28
CA ARG A 272 -7.80 5.58 2.92
C ARG A 272 -6.68 4.60 3.21
N LEU A 273 -5.57 4.74 2.49
CA LEU A 273 -4.34 4.00 2.77
C LEU A 273 -3.54 4.82 3.78
N ALA A 274 -3.65 4.45 5.05
CA ALA A 274 -3.09 5.22 6.14
C ALA A 274 -1.61 4.87 6.42
N ASP A 275 -0.92 5.78 7.10
CA ASP A 275 0.42 5.57 7.67
C ASP A 275 1.46 5.11 6.63
N LEU A 276 1.48 5.76 5.47
CA LEU A 276 2.42 5.48 4.40
C LEU A 276 3.75 6.23 4.62
N ALA A 277 4.83 5.58 4.21
CA ALA A 277 6.19 6.12 4.23
C ALA A 277 6.62 6.60 2.85
N PHE A 278 7.52 7.58 2.82
CA PHE A 278 8.07 8.15 1.59
C PHE A 278 9.21 7.31 1.00
N ASP A 279 10.11 6.80 1.84
CA ASP A 279 11.33 6.11 1.39
C ASP A 279 11.05 4.64 1.03
N PRO A 280 11.53 4.13 -0.12
CA PRO A 280 11.37 2.73 -0.52
C PRO A 280 11.92 1.71 0.47
N ARG A 281 12.94 2.05 1.28
CA ARG A 281 13.52 1.15 2.29
C ARG A 281 12.55 0.86 3.42
N HIS A 282 11.54 1.69 3.61
CA HIS A 282 10.52 1.49 4.63
C HIS A 282 9.54 0.36 4.24
N PRO A 283 9.15 -0.54 5.16
CA PRO A 283 8.18 -1.61 4.87
C PRO A 283 6.81 -1.13 4.34
N ARG A 284 6.36 0.04 4.81
CA ARG A 284 5.14 0.75 4.38
C ARG A 284 5.37 1.82 3.30
N ALA A 285 6.42 1.68 2.48
CA ALA A 285 6.69 2.63 1.41
C ALA A 285 5.50 2.69 0.42
N TRP A 286 4.99 3.89 0.16
CA TRP A 286 3.86 4.07 -0.76
C TRP A 286 4.19 3.63 -2.21
N THR A 287 5.46 3.69 -2.59
CA THR A 287 5.97 3.23 -3.89
C THR A 287 5.99 1.71 -4.04
N ARG A 288 5.76 0.98 -2.95
CA ARG A 288 5.74 -0.50 -2.90
C ARG A 288 4.35 -1.08 -2.60
N LEU A 289 3.31 -0.28 -2.76
CA LEU A 289 1.95 -0.79 -2.64
C LEU A 289 1.73 -1.93 -3.66
N PRO A 290 1.24 -3.10 -3.21
CA PRO A 290 1.13 -4.27 -4.07
C PRO A 290 0.06 -4.05 -5.13
N ASP A 291 0.32 -4.60 -6.32
CA ASP A 291 -0.71 -4.73 -7.36
C ASP A 291 -1.39 -6.10 -7.27
N ASP A 292 -2.45 -6.28 -8.06
CA ASP A 292 -3.22 -7.51 -8.08
C ASP A 292 -2.35 -8.72 -8.51
N LEU A 293 -1.32 -8.54 -9.34
CA LEU A 293 -0.43 -9.66 -9.71
C LEU A 293 0.49 -10.07 -8.56
N ALA A 294 0.88 -9.13 -7.69
CA ALA A 294 1.63 -9.43 -6.48
C ALA A 294 0.76 -10.08 -5.39
N LEU A 295 -0.52 -9.67 -5.28
CA LEU A 295 -1.46 -10.20 -4.29
C LEU A 295 -1.98 -11.60 -4.64
N TYR A 296 -2.12 -11.89 -5.93
CA TYR A 296 -2.61 -13.17 -6.43
C TYR A 296 -1.49 -13.81 -7.27
N PRO A 297 -0.55 -14.55 -6.67
CA PRO A 297 0.53 -15.26 -7.37
C PRO A 297 0.08 -16.56 -8.07
#